data_AF-A0AAD8BPM7-F1
#
_entry.id   AF-A0AAD8BPM7-F1
#
_cell.length_a   1.000
_cell.length_b   1.000
_cell.length_c   1.000
_cell.angle_alpha   90.00
_cell.angle_beta   90.00
_cell.angle_gamma   90.00
#
_symmetry.space_group_name_H-M   'P 1'
#
loop_
_entity.id
_entity.type
_entity.pdbx_description
1 polymer ?
#
loop_
_entity_poly.entity_id
_entity_poly.type
_entity_poly.pdbx_seq_one_letter_code
_entity_poly.pdbx_strand_id
1 'polypeptide(L)'
;MVSKSPSSLVVTVIIALLSLGVGLVIGYLLRPFPENSKEHKSLEGWINDAEGAGDDKLAALEMLRDCGQLAREDPVISKHLIESDVEACRALTCDIPYPRTYVIYKLRGEAIDLDGKLDEKAWKNVGWTDSFVDIQGRGLPSPRLETKVKMRYDDSFLFIGVFIEEPDIWANVSLHDGTVYQDNSFQILMDTRQSNVNYKEITINAKGIISDLMMTKAYVDSGEPLTFWESDVMSEVHIQGTLNNPKKQDEYWTIEMAIPFTAMYQGSGASLNRSAPEPGETWRANFLRAQWPIRNFGTYYEKLTDASTEWWVWQSPEVINVHLPERWGLLQFQDTAINSTRFQTSDRWITTNALLDTFAALKAFHAVTGRYTDKKELLHLPPYIVSGKCLADLSIELDWSGFKVTAKPLGKNKEEGHTRTDHFLWFGKEDMQYF
;
A
#
# COMPACT_ATOMS: atom_id res chain seq x y z
N MET A 1 -27.38 -31.53 -37.29
CA MET A 1 -27.07 -30.24 -36.60
C MET A 1 -28.02 -30.13 -35.43
N VAL A 2 -27.54 -30.40 -34.21
CA VAL A 2 -28.36 -30.27 -33.00
C VAL A 2 -28.37 -28.80 -32.62
N SER A 3 -29.53 -28.15 -32.71
CA SER A 3 -29.72 -26.76 -32.26
C SER A 3 -29.50 -26.71 -30.76
N LYS A 4 -28.49 -25.98 -30.29
CA LYS A 4 -28.32 -25.69 -28.86
C LYS A 4 -29.55 -24.93 -28.38
N SER A 5 -30.25 -25.48 -27.39
CA SER A 5 -31.39 -24.84 -26.73
C SER A 5 -30.97 -23.47 -26.16
N PRO A 6 -31.81 -22.41 -26.28
CA PRO A 6 -31.56 -21.10 -25.69
C PRO A 6 -31.23 -21.17 -24.19
N SER A 7 -31.78 -22.17 -23.49
CA SER A 7 -31.53 -22.44 -22.06
C SER A 7 -30.08 -22.82 -21.76
N SER A 8 -29.43 -23.56 -22.68
CA SER A 8 -28.02 -23.93 -22.54
C SER A 8 -27.10 -22.72 -22.71
N LEU A 9 -27.45 -21.79 -23.60
CA LEU A 9 -26.70 -20.55 -23.78
C LEU A 9 -26.83 -19.64 -22.56
N VAL A 10 -28.03 -19.50 -22.01
CA VAL A 10 -28.29 -18.68 -20.81
C VAL A 10 -27.57 -19.25 -19.58
N VAL A 11 -27.60 -20.57 -19.37
CA VAL A 11 -26.87 -21.21 -18.25
C VAL A 11 -25.36 -21.07 -18.42
N THR A 12 -24.83 -21.20 -19.64
CA THR A 12 -23.38 -21.02 -19.89
C THR A 12 -22.94 -19.58 -19.68
N VAL A 13 -23.75 -18.60 -20.09
CA VAL A 13 -23.47 -17.17 -19.88
C VAL A 13 -23.57 -16.79 -18.40
N ILE A 14 -24.56 -17.31 -17.66
CA ILE A 14 -24.67 -17.08 -16.20
C ILE A 14 -23.50 -17.72 -15.45
N ILE A 15 -23.10 -18.95 -15.80
CA ILE A 15 -21.92 -19.61 -15.20
C ILE A 15 -20.65 -18.84 -15.55
N ALA A 16 -20.49 -18.35 -16.79
CA ALA A 16 -19.35 -17.52 -17.20
C ALA A 16 -19.31 -16.17 -16.47
N LEU A 17 -20.45 -15.51 -16.27
CA LEU A 17 -20.55 -14.26 -15.53
C LEU A 17 -20.33 -14.46 -14.02
N LEU A 18 -20.83 -15.56 -13.44
CA LEU A 18 -20.56 -15.93 -12.05
C LEU A 18 -19.08 -16.29 -11.86
N SER A 19 -18.45 -17.01 -12.80
CA SER A 19 -17.02 -17.33 -12.73
C SER A 19 -16.11 -16.13 -13.01
N LEU A 20 -16.53 -15.17 -13.85
CA LEU A 20 -15.85 -13.87 -14.01
C LEU A 20 -16.03 -12.98 -12.77
N GLY A 21 -17.22 -12.93 -12.19
CA GLY A 21 -17.50 -12.17 -10.97
C GLY A 21 -16.76 -12.73 -9.76
N VAL A 22 -16.78 -14.06 -9.58
CA VAL A 22 -16.00 -14.76 -8.55
C VAL A 22 -14.50 -14.64 -8.83
N GLY A 23 -14.06 -14.70 -10.09
CA GLY A 23 -12.65 -14.50 -10.48
C GLY A 23 -12.12 -13.08 -10.23
N LEU A 24 -12.93 -12.05 -10.49
CA LEU A 24 -12.62 -10.65 -10.15
C LEU A 24 -12.57 -10.44 -8.63
N VAL A 25 -13.50 -11.03 -7.89
CA VAL A 25 -13.52 -10.98 -6.41
C VAL A 25 -12.33 -11.73 -5.82
N ILE A 26 -11.94 -12.88 -6.37
CA ILE A 26 -10.76 -13.65 -5.93
C ILE A 26 -9.46 -12.91 -6.28
N GLY A 27 -9.33 -12.34 -7.48
CA GLY A 27 -8.17 -11.52 -7.86
C GLY A 27 -8.03 -10.24 -7.05
N TYR A 28 -9.15 -9.71 -6.55
CA TYR A 28 -9.19 -8.58 -5.64
C TYR A 28 -8.75 -8.96 -4.20
N LEU A 29 -9.14 -10.15 -3.74
CA LEU A 29 -8.92 -10.61 -2.36
C LEU A 29 -7.58 -11.30 -2.14
N LEU A 30 -7.05 -11.97 -3.16
CA LEU A 30 -5.71 -12.54 -3.09
C LEU A 30 -4.70 -11.42 -3.37
N ARG A 31 -3.69 -11.26 -2.49
CA ARG A 31 -2.40 -10.76 -3.00
C ARG A 31 -2.07 -11.66 -4.17
N PRO A 32 -1.65 -11.16 -5.34
CA PRO A 32 -1.20 -12.03 -6.40
C PRO A 32 -0.07 -12.87 -5.82
N PHE A 33 -0.39 -14.11 -5.47
CA PHE A 33 0.58 -15.17 -5.46
C PHE A 33 1.14 -15.17 -6.88
N PRO A 34 2.46 -15.35 -7.05
CA PRO A 34 3.02 -15.54 -8.38
C PRO A 34 2.48 -16.86 -8.93
N GLU A 35 1.27 -16.86 -9.46
CA GLU A 35 0.72 -17.99 -10.19
C GLU A 35 0.16 -17.55 -11.55
N ASN A 36 0.68 -18.26 -12.55
CA ASN A 36 0.24 -18.34 -13.93
C ASN A 36 0.74 -17.27 -14.92
N SER A 37 2.06 -17.02 -14.92
CA SER A 37 2.75 -17.10 -16.21
C SER A 37 2.71 -18.56 -16.66
N LYS A 38 2.23 -18.86 -17.87
CA LYS A 38 2.31 -20.19 -18.49
C LYS A 38 3.75 -20.67 -18.77
N GLU A 39 4.72 -20.04 -18.13
CA GLU A 39 6.10 -20.48 -18.01
C GLU A 39 6.44 -20.41 -16.53
N HIS A 40 6.48 -21.57 -15.87
CA HIS A 40 7.24 -21.74 -14.65
C HIS A 40 8.71 -21.45 -15.01
N LYS A 41 9.15 -20.21 -14.82
CA LYS A 41 10.58 -19.90 -14.91
C LYS A 41 11.24 -20.48 -13.67
N SER A 42 12.12 -21.46 -13.88
CA SER A 42 13.01 -21.96 -12.84
C SER A 42 13.86 -20.81 -12.28
N LEU A 43 14.39 -20.96 -11.07
CA LEU A 43 15.33 -19.98 -10.51
C LEU A 43 16.51 -19.70 -11.47
N GLU A 44 16.95 -20.70 -12.24
CA GLU A 44 17.94 -20.55 -13.31
C GLU A 44 17.48 -19.61 -14.43
N GLY A 45 16.19 -19.63 -14.80
CA GLY A 45 15.61 -18.68 -15.75
C GLY A 45 15.59 -17.24 -15.22
N TRP A 46 15.35 -17.05 -13.92
CA TRP A 46 15.41 -15.73 -13.27
C TRP A 46 16.84 -15.20 -13.13
N ILE A 47 17.82 -16.09 -12.91
CA ILE A 47 19.24 -15.74 -12.84
C ILE A 47 19.76 -15.28 -14.20
N ASN A 48 19.42 -16.01 -15.27
CA ASN A 48 19.87 -15.68 -16.63
C ASN A 48 19.28 -14.33 -17.12
N ASP A 49 18.04 -14.00 -16.75
CA ASP A 49 17.42 -12.70 -17.08
C ASP A 49 17.97 -11.54 -16.23
N ALA A 50 18.70 -11.83 -15.14
CA ALA A 50 19.29 -10.85 -14.24
C ALA A 50 20.77 -10.56 -14.53
N GLU A 51 21.38 -11.22 -15.53
CA GLU A 51 22.72 -10.90 -16.03
C GLU A 51 22.73 -9.47 -16.62
N GLY A 52 23.08 -8.48 -15.77
CA GLY A 52 23.04 -7.05 -16.07
C GLY A 52 22.32 -6.19 -15.02
N ALA A 53 21.68 -6.81 -14.01
CA ALA A 53 21.13 -6.10 -12.87
C ALA A 53 22.20 -5.83 -11.79
N GLY A 54 22.05 -4.73 -11.03
CA GLY A 54 23.02 -4.32 -10.00
C GLY A 54 23.26 -5.38 -8.90
N ASP A 55 24.41 -5.26 -8.22
CA ASP A 55 24.98 -6.24 -7.30
C ASP A 55 23.99 -6.82 -6.26
N ASP A 56 23.07 -6.00 -5.74
CA ASP A 56 22.07 -6.43 -4.74
C ASP A 56 21.08 -7.48 -5.28
N LYS A 57 20.72 -7.41 -6.57
CA LYS A 57 19.78 -8.35 -7.19
C LYS A 57 20.44 -9.70 -7.45
N LEU A 58 21.73 -9.68 -7.80
CA LEU A 58 22.52 -10.90 -8.00
C LEU A 58 22.75 -11.64 -6.67
N ALA A 59 23.08 -10.91 -5.60
CA ALA A 59 23.23 -11.47 -4.26
C ALA A 59 21.92 -12.11 -3.73
N ALA A 60 20.77 -11.47 -3.97
CA ALA A 60 19.47 -12.03 -3.61
C ALA A 60 19.16 -13.34 -4.36
N LEU A 61 19.58 -13.44 -5.64
CA LEU A 61 19.38 -14.64 -6.46
C LEU A 61 20.33 -15.79 -6.06
N GLU A 62 21.58 -15.49 -5.71
CA GLU A 62 22.51 -16.50 -5.17
C GLU A 62 22.04 -17.04 -3.81
N MET A 63 21.54 -16.16 -2.93
CA MET A 63 20.91 -16.57 -1.68
C MET A 63 19.72 -17.52 -1.91
N LEU A 64 18.87 -17.23 -2.91
CA LEU A 64 17.76 -18.10 -3.27
C LEU A 64 18.22 -19.47 -3.79
N ARG A 65 19.35 -19.54 -4.51
CA ARG A 65 19.90 -20.81 -5.02
C ARG A 65 20.39 -21.70 -3.88
N ASP A 66 21.14 -21.12 -2.96
CA ASP A 66 21.68 -21.83 -1.81
C ASP A 66 20.56 -22.26 -0.86
N CYS A 67 19.55 -21.40 -0.69
CA CYS A 67 18.34 -21.72 0.04
C CYS A 67 17.54 -22.86 -0.61
N GLY A 68 17.44 -22.92 -1.94
CA GLY A 68 16.79 -24.04 -2.64
C GLY A 68 17.47 -25.39 -2.37
N GLN A 69 18.79 -25.40 -2.09
CA GLN A 69 19.48 -26.62 -1.65
C GLN A 69 19.12 -26.98 -0.21
N LEU A 70 19.16 -26.02 0.71
CA LEU A 70 18.79 -26.24 2.13
C LEU A 70 17.33 -26.70 2.28
N ALA A 71 16.41 -26.14 1.47
CA ALA A 71 15.00 -26.52 1.46
C ALA A 71 14.77 -27.99 1.04
N ARG A 72 15.66 -28.57 0.21
CA ARG A 72 15.58 -30.00 -0.18
C ARG A 72 15.91 -30.93 0.99
N GLU A 73 16.73 -30.48 1.93
CA GLU A 73 17.16 -31.26 3.09
C GLU A 73 16.13 -31.18 4.24
N ASP A 74 15.23 -30.20 4.24
CA ASP A 74 14.19 -30.06 5.26
C ASP A 74 12.94 -30.92 4.91
N PRO A 75 12.53 -31.86 5.78
CA PRO A 75 11.44 -32.81 5.48
C PRO A 75 10.04 -32.19 5.45
N VAL A 76 9.88 -30.97 5.99
CA VAL A 76 8.62 -30.21 5.97
C VAL A 76 8.59 -29.29 4.75
N ILE A 77 9.67 -28.54 4.51
CA ILE A 77 9.75 -27.54 3.44
C ILE A 77 9.93 -28.16 2.05
N SER A 78 10.65 -29.28 1.94
CA SER A 78 10.93 -29.94 0.64
C SER A 78 9.69 -30.28 -0.19
N LYS A 79 8.52 -30.42 0.46
CA LYS A 79 7.23 -30.65 -0.20
C LYS A 79 6.74 -29.44 -0.99
N HIS A 80 7.10 -28.23 -0.57
CA HIS A 80 6.68 -26.97 -1.19
C HIS A 80 7.56 -26.53 -2.37
N LEU A 81 8.74 -27.16 -2.54
CA LEU A 81 9.61 -26.93 -3.71
C LEU A 81 8.94 -27.29 -5.04
N ILE A 82 7.95 -28.19 -5.01
CA ILE A 82 7.19 -28.57 -6.21
C ILE A 82 6.29 -27.40 -6.67
N GLU A 83 5.83 -26.58 -5.74
CA GLU A 83 4.93 -25.45 -5.99
C GLU A 83 5.73 -24.19 -6.34
N SER A 84 6.74 -23.84 -5.52
CA SER A 84 7.59 -22.67 -5.73
C SER A 84 8.87 -22.73 -4.89
N ASP A 85 10.03 -22.69 -5.56
CA ASP A 85 11.34 -22.58 -4.90
C ASP A 85 11.43 -21.33 -4.00
N VAL A 86 10.79 -20.23 -4.42
CA VAL A 86 10.78 -18.97 -3.68
C VAL A 86 9.96 -19.08 -2.39
N GLU A 87 8.78 -19.69 -2.44
CA GLU A 87 7.94 -19.86 -1.25
C GLU A 87 8.53 -20.86 -0.26
N ALA A 88 9.13 -21.94 -0.76
CA ALA A 88 9.91 -22.86 0.05
C ALA A 88 11.04 -22.13 0.77
N CYS A 89 11.73 -21.22 0.06
CA CYS A 89 12.78 -20.41 0.65
C CYS A 89 12.29 -19.44 1.73
N ARG A 90 11.21 -18.71 1.46
CA ARG A 90 10.58 -17.81 2.46
C ARG A 90 10.18 -18.56 3.72
N ALA A 91 9.68 -19.78 3.58
CA ALA A 91 9.32 -20.62 4.72
C ALA A 91 10.52 -21.11 5.54
N LEU A 92 11.69 -21.24 4.90
CA LEU A 92 12.91 -21.63 5.58
C LEU A 92 13.59 -20.44 6.28
N THR A 93 13.68 -19.29 5.60
CA THR A 93 14.42 -18.10 6.07
C THR A 93 13.56 -17.12 6.86
N CYS A 94 12.23 -17.24 6.77
CA CYS A 94 11.27 -16.26 7.25
C CYS A 94 11.48 -14.87 6.63
N ASP A 95 12.06 -14.79 5.44
CA ASP A 95 12.29 -13.54 4.73
C ASP A 95 11.07 -13.17 3.88
N ILE A 96 10.14 -12.40 4.48
CA ILE A 96 8.95 -11.89 3.79
C ILE A 96 9.28 -10.51 3.21
N PRO A 97 9.15 -10.29 1.90
CA PRO A 97 9.54 -9.04 1.26
C PRO A 97 8.69 -7.87 1.74
N TYR A 98 9.31 -6.71 1.89
CA TYR A 98 8.61 -5.46 2.17
C TYR A 98 7.97 -4.88 0.90
N PRO A 99 6.86 -4.14 1.04
CA PRO A 99 6.50 -3.14 0.04
C PRO A 99 7.57 -2.04 0.03
N ARG A 100 7.40 -1.00 -0.79
CA ARG A 100 8.31 0.16 -0.77
C ARG A 100 8.40 0.73 0.65
N THR A 101 9.62 1.09 1.05
CA THR A 101 9.92 1.61 2.38
C THR A 101 10.56 2.99 2.28
N TYR A 102 10.34 3.83 3.30
CA TYR A 102 11.00 5.13 3.42
C TYR A 102 11.32 5.40 4.89
N VAL A 103 12.55 5.86 5.16
CA VAL A 103 12.97 6.25 6.51
C VAL A 103 12.89 7.76 6.65
N ILE A 104 12.07 8.22 7.59
CA ILE A 104 11.84 9.64 7.87
C ILE A 104 12.73 10.06 9.03
N TYR A 105 13.60 11.04 8.79
CA TYR A 105 14.53 11.54 9.80
C TYR A 105 14.01 12.81 10.48
N LYS A 106 14.18 12.86 11.80
CA LYS A 106 13.81 14.02 12.60
C LYS A 106 14.62 15.26 12.20
N LEU A 107 14.01 16.44 12.26
CA LEU A 107 14.70 17.72 12.12
C LEU A 107 15.61 17.96 13.33
N ARG A 108 16.83 18.47 13.08
CA ARG A 108 17.86 18.77 14.08
C ARG A 108 18.27 20.23 13.97
N GLY A 109 17.29 21.11 14.16
CA GLY A 109 17.46 22.57 14.09
C GLY A 109 17.43 23.16 12.68
N GLU A 110 17.19 22.33 11.65
CA GLU A 110 16.80 22.86 10.34
C GLU A 110 15.35 23.37 10.37
N ALA A 111 15.09 24.46 9.67
CA ALA A 111 13.74 24.98 9.45
C ALA A 111 13.21 24.54 8.09
N ILE A 112 11.89 24.42 8.01
CA ILE A 112 11.12 24.30 6.77
C ILE A 112 10.16 25.48 6.78
N ASP A 113 10.40 26.45 5.90
CA ASP A 113 9.51 27.59 5.70
C ASP A 113 8.52 27.18 4.63
N LEU A 114 7.25 26.93 4.98
CA LEU A 114 6.23 26.50 4.02
C LEU A 114 5.98 27.61 2.99
N ASP A 115 6.67 27.56 1.85
CA ASP A 115 6.54 28.48 0.73
C ASP A 115 6.29 27.75 -0.61
N GLY A 116 6.21 26.43 -0.53
CA GLY A 116 5.93 25.50 -1.63
C GLY A 116 7.19 25.08 -2.38
N LYS A 117 8.37 25.65 -2.10
CA LYS A 117 9.64 25.29 -2.74
C LYS A 117 10.37 24.26 -1.89
N LEU A 118 11.24 23.48 -2.52
CA LEU A 118 11.94 22.37 -1.86
C LEU A 118 13.45 22.61 -1.82
N ASP A 119 13.85 23.85 -1.56
CA ASP A 119 15.22 24.34 -1.70
C ASP A 119 15.97 24.53 -0.35
N GLU A 120 15.29 24.32 0.76
CA GLU A 120 15.80 24.35 2.11
C GLU A 120 16.83 23.24 2.34
N LYS A 121 17.73 23.47 3.29
CA LYS A 121 18.70 22.44 3.71
C LYS A 121 17.99 21.18 4.25
N ALA A 122 16.88 21.35 4.96
CA ALA A 122 16.08 20.25 5.50
C ALA A 122 15.68 19.25 4.38
N TRP A 123 15.35 19.79 3.21
CA TRP A 123 14.90 19.06 2.02
C TRP A 123 16.02 18.56 1.12
N LYS A 124 17.14 19.29 1.04
CA LYS A 124 18.30 18.88 0.24
C LYS A 124 19.08 17.72 0.88
N ASN A 125 18.97 17.55 2.19
CA ASN A 125 19.74 16.55 2.92
C ASN A 125 19.12 15.15 2.93
N VAL A 126 17.84 15.00 2.57
CA VAL A 126 17.15 13.69 2.53
C VAL A 126 16.86 13.23 1.11
N GLY A 127 16.87 11.91 0.91
CA GLY A 127 16.57 11.29 -0.38
C GLY A 127 15.09 11.37 -0.73
N TRP A 128 14.81 11.27 -2.03
CA TRP A 128 13.46 11.04 -2.55
C TRP A 128 13.03 9.59 -2.35
N THR A 129 11.72 9.37 -2.30
CA THR A 129 11.13 8.05 -2.59
C THR A 129 11.45 7.66 -4.04
N ASP A 130 11.30 6.37 -4.34
CA ASP A 130 11.16 5.94 -5.73
C ASP A 130 10.01 6.68 -6.42
N SER A 131 10.16 6.91 -7.72
CA SER A 131 9.14 7.55 -8.56
C SER A 131 7.88 6.68 -8.65
N PHE A 132 6.74 7.34 -8.87
CA PHE A 132 5.44 6.66 -8.90
C PHE A 132 5.34 5.66 -10.05
N VAL A 133 4.49 4.67 -9.87
CA VAL A 133 4.17 3.61 -10.84
C VAL A 133 2.66 3.63 -11.14
N ASP A 134 2.24 2.96 -12.20
CA ASP A 134 0.80 2.72 -12.42
C ASP A 134 0.20 1.96 -11.22
N ILE A 135 -1.02 2.34 -10.82
CA ILE A 135 -1.72 1.72 -9.68
C ILE A 135 -1.88 0.21 -9.81
N GLN A 136 -2.01 -0.32 -11.03
CA GLN A 136 -2.13 -1.76 -11.28
C GLN A 136 -0.78 -2.49 -11.26
N GLY A 137 0.33 -1.78 -11.27
CA GLY A 137 1.66 -2.34 -11.04
C GLY A 137 2.26 -3.05 -12.27
N ARG A 138 2.75 -4.27 -12.07
CA ARG A 138 3.66 -4.96 -13.01
C ARG A 138 3.03 -5.14 -14.39
N GLY A 139 3.86 -5.00 -15.43
CA GLY A 139 3.45 -5.22 -16.82
C GLY A 139 2.83 -4.00 -17.49
N LEU A 140 2.59 -2.90 -16.77
CA LEU A 140 2.23 -1.62 -17.35
C LEU A 140 3.44 -0.68 -17.50
N PRO A 141 3.40 0.23 -18.50
CA PRO A 141 4.41 1.27 -18.64
C PRO A 141 4.52 2.13 -17.38
N SER A 142 5.73 2.58 -17.06
CA SER A 142 5.92 3.60 -16.04
C SER A 142 5.18 4.89 -16.43
N PRO A 143 4.67 5.66 -15.46
CA PRO A 143 4.10 6.98 -15.69
C PRO A 143 5.00 7.86 -16.56
N ARG A 144 4.37 8.58 -17.49
CA ARG A 144 5.06 9.47 -18.44
C ARG A 144 5.61 10.75 -17.81
N LEU A 145 5.16 11.09 -16.61
CA LEU A 145 5.57 12.28 -15.87
C LEU A 145 5.99 11.85 -14.47
N GLU A 146 7.13 12.36 -14.00
CA GLU A 146 7.65 11.98 -12.71
C GLU A 146 6.81 12.54 -11.55
N THR A 147 6.63 11.73 -10.52
CA THR A 147 6.13 12.16 -9.22
C THR A 147 6.89 11.43 -8.13
N LYS A 148 7.38 12.18 -7.14
CA LYS A 148 8.20 11.66 -6.03
C LYS A 148 8.04 12.52 -4.79
N VAL A 149 8.29 11.90 -3.64
CA VAL A 149 8.03 12.49 -2.31
C VAL A 149 9.30 12.41 -1.46
N LYS A 150 9.49 13.36 -0.55
CA LYS A 150 10.48 13.27 0.53
C LYS A 150 9.86 13.79 1.82
N MET A 151 10.34 13.29 2.95
CA MET A 151 9.69 13.54 4.24
C MET A 151 10.70 13.85 5.33
N ARG A 152 10.28 14.69 6.28
CA ARG A 152 10.96 15.01 7.55
C ARG A 152 9.91 15.04 8.66
N TYR A 153 10.32 15.08 9.92
CA TYR A 153 9.38 15.31 11.02
C TYR A 153 10.04 16.05 12.18
N ASP A 154 9.24 16.65 13.05
CA ASP A 154 9.66 17.17 14.35
C ASP A 154 8.79 16.61 15.49
N ASP A 155 8.67 17.33 16.60
CA ASP A 155 7.86 16.90 17.75
C ASP A 155 6.36 17.16 17.60
N SER A 156 5.92 17.78 16.51
CA SER A 156 4.54 18.24 16.29
C SER A 156 3.99 17.91 14.90
N PHE A 157 4.84 17.91 13.87
CA PHE A 157 4.44 17.77 12.48
C PHE A 157 5.21 16.68 11.74
N LEU A 158 4.48 16.00 10.85
CA LEU A 158 5.05 15.31 9.71
C LEU A 158 5.16 16.30 8.55
N PHE A 159 6.36 16.51 8.03
CA PHE A 159 6.60 17.35 6.85
C PHE A 159 6.69 16.48 5.59
N ILE A 160 5.98 16.89 4.54
CA ILE A 160 5.98 16.21 3.24
C ILE A 160 6.30 17.21 2.14
N GLY A 161 7.35 16.92 1.38
CA GLY A 161 7.73 17.65 0.17
C GLY A 161 7.47 16.80 -1.07
N VAL A 162 6.71 17.34 -2.02
CA VAL A 162 6.27 16.61 -3.21
C VAL A 162 6.77 17.33 -4.45
N PHE A 163 7.30 16.58 -5.41
CA PHE A 163 7.61 17.06 -6.75
C PHE A 163 6.71 16.36 -7.77
N ILE A 164 6.08 17.15 -8.64
CA ILE A 164 5.13 16.67 -9.65
C ILE A 164 5.49 17.33 -10.98
N GLU A 165 6.09 16.56 -11.89
CA GLU A 165 6.31 16.99 -13.27
C GLU A 165 4.95 17.12 -13.98
N GLU A 166 4.68 18.27 -14.59
CA GLU A 166 3.42 18.52 -15.28
C GLU A 166 3.59 19.67 -16.29
N PRO A 167 3.56 19.38 -17.60
CA PRO A 167 3.64 20.41 -18.62
C PRO A 167 2.35 21.21 -18.80
N ASP A 168 1.21 20.70 -18.34
CA ASP A 168 -0.10 21.34 -18.45
C ASP A 168 -0.78 21.39 -17.07
N ILE A 169 -0.38 22.34 -16.21
CA ILE A 169 -0.88 22.40 -14.84
C ILE A 169 -2.32 22.90 -14.82
N TRP A 170 -3.23 22.02 -14.41
CA TRP A 170 -4.66 22.25 -14.44
C TRP A 170 -5.34 21.93 -13.11
N ALA A 171 -6.16 22.86 -12.63
CA ALA A 171 -7.03 22.67 -11.46
C ALA A 171 -8.22 23.66 -11.47
N ASN A 172 -9.45 23.16 -11.36
CA ASN A 172 -10.67 23.96 -11.36
C ASN A 172 -11.33 24.06 -9.98
N VAL A 173 -11.31 22.99 -9.18
CA VAL A 173 -11.91 22.96 -7.85
C VAL A 173 -11.28 24.04 -6.97
N SER A 174 -12.14 24.79 -6.27
CA SER A 174 -11.76 25.98 -5.48
C SER A 174 -12.38 26.00 -4.08
N LEU A 175 -13.11 24.95 -3.71
CA LEU A 175 -13.79 24.81 -2.43
C LEU A 175 -13.08 23.75 -1.59
N HIS A 176 -12.72 24.09 -0.36
CA HIS A 176 -12.23 23.15 0.67
C HIS A 176 -13.27 22.04 0.88
N ASP A 177 -12.81 20.79 0.95
CA ASP A 177 -13.65 19.57 0.96
C ASP A 177 -14.59 19.41 -0.25
N GLY A 178 -14.24 20.08 -1.36
CA GLY A 178 -14.84 19.79 -2.66
C GLY A 178 -14.36 18.46 -3.24
N THR A 179 -14.81 18.14 -4.45
CA THR A 179 -14.35 16.95 -5.19
C THR A 179 -12.96 17.16 -5.80
N VAL A 180 -11.95 17.51 -4.99
CA VAL A 180 -10.59 17.87 -5.42
C VAL A 180 -9.95 16.78 -6.29
N TYR A 181 -10.25 15.51 -6.03
CA TYR A 181 -9.82 14.37 -6.84
C TYR A 181 -10.28 14.40 -8.31
N GLN A 182 -11.24 15.27 -8.66
CA GLN A 182 -11.67 15.48 -10.05
C GLN A 182 -10.76 16.41 -10.84
N ASP A 183 -9.85 17.13 -10.18
CA ASP A 183 -8.71 17.83 -10.79
C ASP A 183 -7.48 16.91 -10.87
N ASN A 184 -6.44 17.36 -11.59
CA ASN A 184 -5.11 16.82 -11.35
C ASN A 184 -4.70 17.16 -9.92
N SER A 185 -4.45 16.13 -9.12
CA SER A 185 -4.31 16.25 -7.66
C SER A 185 -3.34 15.22 -7.10
N PHE A 186 -2.85 15.52 -5.91
CA PHE A 186 -2.00 14.66 -5.10
C PHE A 186 -2.75 14.24 -3.85
N GLN A 187 -2.63 12.97 -3.48
CA GLN A 187 -3.31 12.37 -2.34
C GLN A 187 -2.32 11.67 -1.43
N ILE A 188 -2.56 11.78 -0.13
CA ILE A 188 -1.81 11.13 0.93
C ILE A 188 -2.77 10.21 1.67
N LEU A 189 -2.40 8.94 1.80
CA LEU A 189 -3.14 7.98 2.60
C LEU A 189 -2.25 7.42 3.69
N MET A 190 -2.71 7.40 4.95
CA MET A 190 -1.89 6.98 6.09
C MET A 190 -2.68 6.23 7.15
N ASP A 191 -2.11 5.10 7.58
CA ASP A 191 -2.54 4.31 8.73
C ASP A 191 -1.39 4.30 9.74
N THR A 192 -1.61 5.02 10.85
CA THR A 192 -0.61 5.26 11.90
C THR A 192 -0.38 4.06 12.80
N ARG A 193 -1.25 3.04 12.76
CA ARG A 193 -1.15 1.85 13.61
C ARG A 193 -1.02 0.54 12.84
N GLN A 194 -1.12 0.58 11.52
CA GLN A 194 -1.17 -0.60 10.66
C GLN A 194 -2.36 -1.50 11.00
N SER A 195 -3.49 -0.89 11.37
CA SER A 195 -4.71 -1.57 11.81
C SER A 195 -5.73 -1.80 10.68
N ASN A 196 -5.50 -1.21 9.51
CA ASN A 196 -6.40 -1.16 8.34
C ASN A 196 -7.73 -0.42 8.56
N VAL A 197 -7.89 0.28 9.69
CA VAL A 197 -9.10 1.02 10.07
C VAL A 197 -8.75 2.44 10.51
N ASN A 198 -9.71 3.36 10.43
CA ASN A 198 -9.56 4.78 10.83
C ASN A 198 -8.33 5.47 10.20
N TYR A 199 -7.99 5.08 8.96
CA TYR A 199 -6.88 5.67 8.22
C TYR A 199 -7.30 7.01 7.61
N LYS A 200 -6.33 7.87 7.33
CA LYS A 200 -6.56 9.24 6.87
C LYS A 200 -6.30 9.37 5.38
N GLU A 201 -7.04 10.25 4.75
CA GLU A 201 -6.82 10.70 3.39
C GLU A 201 -6.79 12.23 3.35
N ILE A 202 -5.79 12.78 2.68
CA ILE A 202 -5.66 14.22 2.42
C ILE A 202 -5.37 14.39 0.93
N THR A 203 -6.20 15.15 0.23
CA THR A 203 -6.07 15.44 -1.20
C THR A 203 -5.81 16.93 -1.40
N ILE A 204 -4.89 17.28 -2.29
CA ILE A 204 -4.59 18.66 -2.68
C ILE A 204 -4.50 18.78 -4.21
N ASN A 205 -5.01 19.86 -4.80
CA ASN A 205 -4.78 20.19 -6.21
C ASN A 205 -3.72 21.30 -6.37
N ALA A 206 -3.38 21.63 -7.62
CA ALA A 206 -2.39 22.68 -7.93
C ALA A 206 -2.81 24.10 -7.49
N LYS A 207 -4.04 24.32 -7.02
CA LYS A 207 -4.47 25.59 -6.39
C LYS A 207 -4.16 25.65 -4.89
N GLY A 208 -3.69 24.55 -4.29
CA GLY A 208 -3.56 24.43 -2.84
C GLY A 208 -4.89 24.15 -2.13
N ILE A 209 -5.94 23.74 -2.85
CA ILE A 209 -7.23 23.42 -2.24
C ILE A 209 -7.19 22.01 -1.70
N ILE A 210 -7.55 21.87 -0.43
CA ILE A 210 -7.52 20.61 0.30
C ILE A 210 -8.92 20.00 0.38
N SER A 211 -8.96 18.68 0.37
CA SER A 211 -10.08 17.89 0.88
C SER A 211 -9.51 16.80 1.76
N ASP A 212 -10.10 16.57 2.92
CA ASP A 212 -9.65 15.52 3.82
C ASP A 212 -10.79 14.68 4.40
N LEU A 213 -10.46 13.45 4.79
CA LEU A 213 -11.39 12.53 5.41
C LEU A 213 -10.66 11.49 6.26
N MET A 214 -11.37 10.96 7.25
CA MET A 214 -11.00 9.73 7.91
C MET A 214 -11.87 8.60 7.38
N MET A 215 -11.26 7.50 6.97
CA MET A 215 -11.97 6.33 6.50
C MET A 215 -12.08 5.30 7.62
N THR A 216 -13.30 4.86 7.95
CA THR A 216 -13.49 3.89 9.04
C THR A 216 -12.79 2.56 8.77
N LYS A 217 -12.76 2.11 7.51
CA LYS A 217 -12.08 0.91 7.00
C LYS A 217 -12.10 0.90 5.46
N ALA A 218 -11.47 -0.06 4.80
CA ALA A 218 -11.53 -0.16 3.33
C ALA A 218 -12.98 -0.18 2.78
N TYR A 219 -13.22 0.45 1.62
CA TYR A 219 -14.55 0.44 0.97
C TYR A 219 -15.08 -0.97 0.73
N VAL A 220 -14.19 -1.91 0.43
CA VAL A 220 -14.54 -3.33 0.23
C VAL A 220 -14.97 -4.05 1.49
N ASP A 221 -14.69 -3.48 2.65
CA ASP A 221 -15.21 -3.92 3.94
C ASP A 221 -16.36 -3.02 4.43
N SER A 222 -16.99 -2.29 3.51
CA SER A 222 -18.09 -1.34 3.78
C SER A 222 -17.66 -0.20 4.71
N GLY A 223 -16.48 0.36 4.48
CA GLY A 223 -16.04 1.58 5.14
C GLY A 223 -16.81 2.82 4.70
N GLU A 224 -16.86 3.79 5.60
CA GLU A 224 -17.55 5.06 5.40
C GLU A 224 -16.54 6.21 5.51
N PRO A 225 -16.56 7.19 4.58
CA PRO A 225 -15.77 8.40 4.69
C PRO A 225 -16.38 9.32 5.75
N LEU A 226 -15.58 9.65 6.76
CA LEU A 226 -15.91 10.59 7.81
C LEU A 226 -15.30 11.94 7.45
N THR A 227 -16.03 12.71 6.64
CA THR A 227 -15.63 14.05 6.15
C THR A 227 -15.77 15.15 7.20
N PHE A 228 -16.01 14.80 8.46
CA PHE A 228 -15.99 15.75 9.58
C PHE A 228 -14.62 15.81 10.27
N TRP A 229 -13.76 14.83 9.98
CA TRP A 229 -12.39 14.84 10.47
C TRP A 229 -11.60 15.84 9.64
N GLU A 230 -10.92 16.77 10.30
CA GLU A 230 -10.07 17.76 9.66
C GLU A 230 -8.61 17.37 9.87
N SER A 231 -7.79 17.53 8.82
CA SER A 231 -6.36 17.25 8.91
C SER A 231 -5.55 18.34 9.62
N ASP A 232 -6.10 19.55 9.72
CA ASP A 232 -5.42 20.76 10.17
C ASP A 232 -4.07 20.99 9.45
N VAL A 233 -3.92 20.46 8.23
CA VAL A 233 -2.67 20.53 7.46
C VAL A 233 -2.39 21.97 7.03
N MET A 234 -1.14 22.39 7.21
CA MET A 234 -0.63 23.62 6.60
C MET A 234 0.09 23.23 5.31
N SER A 235 -0.21 23.89 4.19
CA SER A 235 0.42 23.58 2.92
C SER A 235 0.64 24.80 2.05
N GLU A 236 1.69 24.77 1.24
CA GLU A 236 1.91 25.74 0.17
C GLU A 236 2.27 25.04 -1.13
N VAL A 237 1.85 25.65 -2.24
CA VAL A 237 2.08 25.15 -3.60
C VAL A 237 2.93 26.14 -4.39
N HIS A 238 4.02 25.65 -4.96
CA HIS A 238 4.82 26.42 -5.91
C HIS A 238 4.62 25.85 -7.32
N ILE A 239 4.41 26.75 -8.28
CA ILE A 239 4.25 26.41 -9.70
C ILE A 239 5.39 27.03 -10.49
N GLN A 240 6.17 26.18 -11.16
CA GLN A 240 7.12 26.60 -12.17
C GLN A 240 6.39 26.65 -13.52
N GLY A 241 5.68 27.75 -13.75
CA GLY A 241 4.75 27.86 -14.86
C GLY A 241 3.64 28.90 -14.63
N THR A 242 2.46 28.65 -15.19
CA THR A 242 1.24 29.45 -14.98
C THR A 242 0.03 28.53 -14.97
N LEU A 243 -0.56 28.33 -13.79
CA LEU A 243 -1.78 27.55 -13.59
C LEU A 243 -2.88 27.88 -14.61
N ASN A 244 -3.49 26.84 -15.20
CA ASN A 244 -4.62 26.93 -16.12
C ASN A 244 -4.35 27.80 -17.37
N ASN A 245 -3.08 27.91 -17.81
CA ASN A 245 -2.72 28.73 -18.96
C ASN A 245 -2.17 27.89 -20.15
N PRO A 246 -3.04 27.43 -21.06
CA PRO A 246 -2.62 26.61 -22.20
C PRO A 246 -1.67 27.25 -23.21
N LYS A 247 -1.38 28.55 -23.08
CA LYS A 247 -0.46 29.28 -23.97
C LYS A 247 0.99 29.18 -23.53
N LYS A 248 1.24 28.68 -22.32
CA LYS A 248 2.58 28.48 -21.78
C LYS A 248 2.67 27.03 -21.34
N GLN A 249 3.76 26.38 -21.72
CA GLN A 249 4.06 25.07 -21.18
C GLN A 249 4.67 25.27 -19.79
N ASP A 250 4.15 24.53 -18.83
CA ASP A 250 4.69 24.47 -17.48
C ASP A 250 5.80 23.42 -17.40
N GLU A 251 6.48 23.33 -16.26
CA GLU A 251 7.50 22.30 -16.04
C GLU A 251 7.07 21.35 -14.92
N TYR A 252 6.74 21.92 -13.77
CA TYR A 252 6.37 21.18 -12.58
C TYR A 252 5.62 22.07 -11.59
N TRP A 253 5.03 21.42 -10.61
CA TRP A 253 4.63 22.04 -9.35
C TRP A 253 5.14 21.23 -8.18
N THR A 254 5.38 21.92 -7.07
CA THR A 254 5.81 21.34 -5.82
C THR A 254 4.83 21.68 -4.72
N ILE A 255 4.76 20.80 -3.74
CA ILE A 255 3.94 20.97 -2.56
C ILE A 255 4.83 20.82 -1.34
N GLU A 256 4.68 21.73 -0.38
CA GLU A 256 5.14 21.55 0.98
C GLU A 256 3.94 21.40 1.90
N MET A 257 4.01 20.45 2.83
CA MET A 257 2.98 20.25 3.85
C MET A 257 3.61 20.06 5.23
N ALA A 258 2.93 20.55 6.25
CA ALA A 258 3.14 20.21 7.65
C ALA A 258 1.82 19.68 8.23
N ILE A 259 1.78 18.38 8.51
CA ILE A 259 0.60 17.67 9.01
C ILE A 259 0.75 17.46 10.51
N PRO A 260 -0.14 18.02 11.36
CA PRO A 260 -0.09 17.82 12.80
C PRO A 260 -0.26 16.34 13.17
N PHE A 261 0.65 15.83 14.00
CA PHE A 261 0.53 14.47 14.53
C PHE A 261 -0.74 14.28 15.37
N THR A 262 -1.18 15.33 16.05
CA THR A 262 -2.42 15.33 16.82
C THR A 262 -3.63 14.99 15.94
N ALA A 263 -3.73 15.56 14.74
CA ALA A 263 -4.80 15.25 13.79
C ALA A 263 -4.70 13.80 13.29
N MET A 264 -3.49 13.34 12.97
CA MET A 264 -3.24 11.98 12.50
C MET A 264 -3.57 10.90 13.53
N TYR A 265 -3.47 11.19 14.82
CA TYR A 265 -3.79 10.24 15.90
C TYR A 265 -5.28 10.18 16.25
N GLN A 266 -6.09 11.17 15.89
CA GLN A 266 -7.52 11.16 16.16
C GLN A 266 -8.19 9.90 15.60
N GLY A 267 -8.88 9.14 16.46
CA GLY A 267 -9.62 7.93 16.05
C GLY A 267 -8.78 6.68 15.79
N SER A 268 -7.46 6.79 15.73
CA SER A 268 -6.58 5.63 15.61
C SER A 268 -6.53 4.81 16.92
N GLY A 269 -7.03 5.34 18.03
CA GLY A 269 -6.84 4.76 19.37
C GLY A 269 -5.39 4.87 19.86
N ALA A 270 -4.49 5.53 19.13
CA ALA A 270 -3.20 5.92 19.67
C ALA A 270 -3.43 6.83 20.88
N SER A 271 -2.70 6.61 21.97
CA SER A 271 -2.86 7.40 23.19
C SER A 271 -2.79 8.89 22.87
N LEU A 272 -3.83 9.66 23.24
CA LEU A 272 -3.86 11.12 23.10
C LEU A 272 -2.71 11.83 23.87
N ASN A 273 -1.90 11.09 24.62
CA ASN A 273 -0.79 11.60 25.42
C ASN A 273 0.55 11.67 24.67
N ARG A 274 0.60 11.31 23.38
CA ARG A 274 1.83 11.43 22.56
C ARG A 274 1.72 12.58 21.56
N SER A 275 2.84 13.29 21.35
CA SER A 275 2.92 14.40 20.40
C SER A 275 3.54 14.01 19.06
N ALA A 276 4.31 12.92 18.98
CA ALA A 276 5.01 12.47 17.76
C ALA A 276 5.28 10.95 17.76
N PRO A 277 5.66 10.36 16.60
CA PRO A 277 6.11 8.98 16.44
C PRO A 277 7.32 8.64 17.31
N GLU A 278 7.38 7.40 17.81
CA GLU A 278 8.56 6.92 18.53
C GLU A 278 9.64 6.52 17.52
N PRO A 279 10.95 6.66 17.85
CA PRO A 279 12.00 6.14 16.98
C PRO A 279 11.83 4.64 16.72
N GLY A 280 11.86 4.25 15.45
CA GLY A 280 11.60 2.90 14.97
C GLY A 280 10.13 2.57 14.70
N GLU A 281 9.20 3.46 15.06
CA GLU A 281 7.78 3.28 14.76
C GLU A 281 7.54 3.27 13.24
N THR A 282 6.66 2.37 12.81
CA THR A 282 6.33 2.19 11.39
C THR A 282 4.87 2.47 11.15
N TRP A 283 4.58 3.30 10.16
CA TRP A 283 3.25 3.56 9.62
C TRP A 283 3.09 2.91 8.26
N ARG A 284 1.84 2.64 7.86
CA ARG A 284 1.50 2.31 6.48
C ARG A 284 1.08 3.57 5.75
N ALA A 285 1.61 3.79 4.56
CA ALA A 285 1.24 4.95 3.76
C ALA A 285 1.31 4.69 2.26
N ASN A 286 0.49 5.43 1.53
CA ASN A 286 0.62 5.55 0.09
C ASN A 286 0.43 6.99 -0.34
N PHE A 287 0.98 7.28 -1.51
CA PHE A 287 0.84 8.56 -2.16
C PHE A 287 0.30 8.31 -3.55
N LEU A 288 -0.66 9.12 -3.98
CA LEU A 288 -1.34 8.94 -5.25
C LEU A 288 -1.41 10.26 -6.01
N ARG A 289 -1.21 10.19 -7.32
CA ARG A 289 -1.50 11.26 -8.27
C ARG A 289 -2.70 10.84 -9.10
N ALA A 290 -3.76 11.65 -9.03
CA ALA A 290 -4.86 11.57 -9.98
C ALA A 290 -4.46 12.41 -11.20
N GLN A 291 -4.29 11.77 -12.34
CA GLN A 291 -3.96 12.43 -13.59
C GLN A 291 -5.11 12.29 -14.58
N TRP A 292 -5.86 13.36 -14.74
CA TRP A 292 -6.92 13.44 -15.72
C TRP A 292 -6.36 13.82 -17.09
N PRO A 293 -6.75 13.10 -18.16
CA PRO A 293 -6.51 13.57 -19.50
C PRO A 293 -7.25 14.89 -19.74
N ILE A 294 -6.50 15.90 -20.19
CA ILE A 294 -7.03 17.22 -20.52
C ILE A 294 -6.76 17.54 -21.99
N ARG A 295 -7.63 18.36 -22.58
CA ARG A 295 -7.46 18.90 -23.93
C ARG A 295 -7.18 20.40 -23.86
N ASN A 296 -6.16 20.82 -24.59
CA ASN A 296 -5.80 22.21 -24.74
C ASN A 296 -6.57 22.83 -25.93
N PHE A 297 -7.40 23.86 -25.66
CA PHE A 297 -8.13 24.64 -26.68
C PHE A 297 -7.49 25.99 -27.00
N GLY A 298 -6.25 26.22 -26.55
CA GLY A 298 -5.46 27.43 -26.75
C GLY A 298 -5.78 28.59 -25.80
N THR A 299 -6.97 28.60 -25.20
CA THR A 299 -7.38 29.62 -24.20
C THR A 299 -7.77 29.04 -22.85
N TYR A 300 -8.20 27.78 -22.82
CA TYR A 300 -8.48 27.02 -21.59
C TYR A 300 -8.14 25.54 -21.79
N TYR A 301 -8.02 24.82 -20.68
CA TYR A 301 -8.01 23.36 -20.64
C TYR A 301 -9.40 22.82 -20.36
N GLU A 302 -9.75 21.71 -20.99
CA GLU A 302 -10.97 20.96 -20.70
C GLU A 302 -10.62 19.52 -20.31
N LYS A 303 -11.21 19.04 -19.22
CA LYS A 303 -11.12 17.65 -18.80
C LYS A 303 -11.85 16.74 -19.78
N LEU A 304 -11.19 15.68 -20.23
CA LEU A 304 -11.81 14.66 -21.08
C LEU A 304 -12.65 13.70 -20.22
N THR A 305 -13.97 13.86 -20.26
CA THR A 305 -14.92 13.07 -19.45
C THR A 305 -15.17 11.66 -19.97
N ASP A 306 -14.82 11.39 -21.23
CA ASP A 306 -14.88 10.08 -21.88
C ASP A 306 -13.62 9.25 -21.67
N ALA A 307 -12.54 9.86 -21.17
CA ALA A 307 -11.31 9.18 -20.84
C ALA A 307 -11.28 8.74 -19.37
N SER A 308 -10.61 7.63 -19.09
CA SER A 308 -10.35 7.19 -17.71
C SER A 308 -9.21 8.00 -17.11
N THR A 309 -9.28 8.26 -15.81
CA THR A 309 -8.18 8.84 -15.03
C THR A 309 -6.98 7.90 -15.06
N GLU A 310 -5.78 8.46 -15.24
CA GLU A 310 -4.52 7.75 -15.02
C GLU A 310 -4.20 7.85 -13.52
N TRP A 311 -4.05 6.70 -12.85
CA TRP A 311 -3.78 6.64 -11.41
C TRP A 311 -2.34 6.19 -11.18
N TRP A 312 -1.52 7.07 -10.63
CA TRP A 312 -0.12 6.77 -10.36
C TRP A 312 0.13 6.83 -8.87
N VAL A 313 0.87 5.85 -8.33
CA VAL A 313 1.05 5.68 -6.89
C VAL A 313 2.48 5.40 -6.53
N TRP A 314 2.86 5.73 -5.29
CA TRP A 314 4.15 5.33 -4.75
C TRP A 314 4.24 3.81 -4.62
N GLN A 315 3.31 3.16 -3.92
CA GLN A 315 3.24 1.70 -3.82
C GLN A 315 2.01 1.18 -4.57
N SER A 316 2.22 0.34 -5.59
CA SER A 316 1.09 -0.28 -6.30
C SER A 316 0.36 -1.29 -5.40
N PRO A 317 -0.97 -1.17 -5.23
CA PRO A 317 -1.80 -2.22 -4.66
C PRO A 317 -2.15 -3.34 -5.66
N GLU A 318 -1.67 -3.25 -6.90
CA GLU A 318 -1.88 -4.17 -8.03
C GLU A 318 -3.34 -4.28 -8.51
N VAL A 319 -4.15 -3.27 -8.18
CA VAL A 319 -5.55 -3.14 -8.59
C VAL A 319 -5.89 -1.65 -8.62
N ILE A 320 -6.88 -1.21 -9.41
CA ILE A 320 -7.39 0.18 -9.35
C ILE A 320 -8.23 0.37 -8.08
N ASN A 321 -7.59 0.26 -6.92
CA ASN A 321 -8.13 0.61 -5.62
C ASN A 321 -6.99 0.91 -4.65
N VAL A 322 -6.85 2.19 -4.29
CA VAL A 322 -5.84 2.63 -3.31
C VAL A 322 -6.29 2.39 -1.86
N HIS A 323 -7.58 2.15 -1.59
CA HIS A 323 -8.15 1.95 -0.26
C HIS A 323 -7.92 0.53 0.30
N LEU A 324 -6.67 0.07 0.22
CA LEU A 324 -6.18 -1.22 0.69
C LEU A 324 -4.92 -1.00 1.56
N PRO A 325 -5.08 -0.54 2.82
CA PRO A 325 -3.95 -0.19 3.69
C PRO A 325 -2.91 -1.30 3.86
N GLU A 326 -3.34 -2.55 3.83
CA GLU A 326 -2.50 -3.74 3.94
C GLU A 326 -1.53 -3.93 2.76
N ARG A 327 -1.77 -3.22 1.65
CA ARG A 327 -0.92 -3.19 0.44
C ARG A 327 -0.07 -1.92 0.31
N TRP A 328 -0.18 -0.97 1.23
CA TRP A 328 0.59 0.26 1.22
C TRP A 328 2.07 0.07 1.59
N GLY A 329 2.88 1.08 1.27
CA GLY A 329 4.28 1.13 1.66
C GLY A 329 4.45 1.37 3.16
N LEU A 330 5.70 1.33 3.63
CA LEU A 330 6.06 1.49 5.04
C LEU A 330 6.90 2.74 5.26
N LEU A 331 6.46 3.59 6.17
CA LEU A 331 7.22 4.75 6.64
C LEU A 331 7.78 4.43 8.02
N GLN A 332 9.09 4.59 8.23
CA GLN A 332 9.71 4.39 9.55
C GLN A 332 10.34 5.68 10.07
N PHE A 333 9.96 6.08 11.27
CA PHE A 333 10.46 7.30 11.91
C PHE A 333 11.78 7.03 12.65
N GLN A 334 12.75 7.92 12.49
CA GLN A 334 14.06 7.80 13.14
C GLN A 334 14.55 9.14 13.69
N ASP A 335 15.04 9.12 14.93
CA ASP A 335 15.78 10.23 15.55
C ASP A 335 17.30 9.94 15.56
N THR A 336 17.81 9.54 14.40
CA THR A 336 19.25 9.39 14.18
C THR A 336 19.71 10.38 13.12
N ALA A 337 21.02 10.43 12.86
CA ALA A 337 21.53 11.23 11.75
C ALA A 337 20.96 10.73 10.41
N ILE A 338 20.79 11.64 9.46
CA ILE A 338 20.28 11.30 8.13
C ILE A 338 21.20 10.25 7.49
N ASN A 339 20.60 9.23 6.89
CA ASN A 339 21.26 8.08 6.26
C ASN A 339 22.12 7.22 7.19
N SER A 340 22.04 7.38 8.52
CA SER A 340 22.79 6.52 9.45
C SER A 340 22.14 5.14 9.65
N THR A 341 20.87 4.98 9.27
CA THR A 341 20.10 3.75 9.45
C THR A 341 19.39 3.38 8.16
N ARG A 342 19.29 2.08 7.87
CA ARG A 342 18.34 1.56 6.87
C ARG A 342 17.02 1.23 7.55
N PHE A 343 15.98 0.98 6.75
CA PHE A 343 14.70 0.50 7.27
C PHE A 343 14.92 -0.74 8.14
N GLN A 344 14.40 -0.72 9.36
CA GLN A 344 14.54 -1.81 10.32
C GLN A 344 13.24 -2.60 10.39
N THR A 345 13.37 -3.92 10.27
CA THR A 345 12.25 -4.85 10.33
C THR A 345 11.62 -4.85 11.71
N SER A 346 10.30 -4.65 11.77
CA SER A 346 9.53 -4.87 12.99
C SER A 346 9.50 -6.35 13.35
N ASP A 347 9.63 -6.67 14.63
CA ASP A 347 9.46 -8.03 15.16
C ASP A 347 8.05 -8.60 14.96
N ARG A 348 7.07 -7.73 14.65
CA ARG A 348 5.69 -8.07 14.28
C ARG A 348 5.53 -8.42 12.80
N TRP A 349 6.53 -8.19 11.95
CA TRP A 349 6.39 -8.30 10.48
C TRP A 349 5.85 -9.65 9.99
N ILE A 350 6.38 -10.75 10.52
CA ILE A 350 5.93 -12.11 10.17
C ILE A 350 4.49 -12.33 10.62
N THR A 351 4.17 -11.94 11.86
CA THR A 351 2.84 -12.09 12.42
C THR A 351 1.82 -11.25 11.66
N THR A 352 2.14 -10.00 11.30
CA THR A 352 1.29 -9.14 10.48
C THR A 352 1.00 -9.78 9.13
N ASN A 353 2.02 -10.27 8.40
CA ASN A 353 1.78 -10.91 7.10
C ASN A 353 1.01 -12.22 7.25
N ALA A 354 1.26 -13.02 8.28
CA ALA A 354 0.50 -14.24 8.52
C ALA A 354 -0.99 -13.96 8.73
N LEU A 355 -1.34 -12.88 9.44
CA LEU A 355 -2.72 -12.44 9.62
C LEU A 355 -3.35 -11.99 8.31
N LEU A 356 -2.64 -11.17 7.53
CA LEU A 356 -3.12 -10.64 6.25
C LEU A 356 -3.32 -11.75 5.20
N ASP A 357 -2.36 -12.67 5.07
CA ASP A 357 -2.45 -13.77 4.12
C ASP A 357 -3.55 -14.77 4.53
N THR A 358 -3.73 -15.01 5.84
CA THR A 358 -4.84 -15.84 6.33
C THR A 358 -6.19 -15.17 6.10
N PHE A 359 -6.30 -13.85 6.34
CA PHE A 359 -7.50 -13.08 6.04
C PHE A 359 -7.87 -13.16 4.55
N ALA A 360 -6.89 -12.96 3.67
CA ALA A 360 -7.07 -13.06 2.22
C ALA A 360 -7.56 -14.46 1.81
N ALA A 361 -6.94 -15.52 2.35
CA ALA A 361 -7.35 -16.90 2.09
C ALA A 361 -8.77 -17.19 2.58
N LEU A 362 -9.17 -16.67 3.75
CA LEU A 362 -10.52 -16.82 4.29
C LEU A 362 -11.56 -16.10 3.43
N LYS A 363 -11.29 -14.86 3.02
CA LYS A 363 -12.18 -14.12 2.12
C LYS A 363 -12.31 -14.81 0.76
N ALA A 364 -11.20 -15.30 0.20
CA ALA A 364 -11.22 -16.04 -1.06
C ALA A 364 -12.03 -17.35 -0.94
N PHE A 365 -11.84 -18.10 0.14
CA PHE A 365 -12.62 -19.32 0.43
C PHE A 365 -14.12 -19.01 0.56
N HIS A 366 -14.47 -17.94 1.27
CA HIS A 366 -15.86 -17.49 1.40
C HIS A 366 -16.45 -17.03 0.06
N ALA A 367 -15.69 -16.34 -0.79
CA ALA A 367 -16.15 -15.93 -2.12
C ALA A 367 -16.55 -17.13 -3.02
N VAL A 368 -15.88 -18.28 -2.85
CA VAL A 368 -16.17 -19.50 -3.61
C VAL A 368 -17.28 -20.34 -2.97
N THR A 369 -17.26 -20.47 -1.65
CA THR A 369 -18.10 -21.46 -0.93
C THR A 369 -19.32 -20.85 -0.23
N GLY A 370 -19.35 -19.53 -0.08
CA GLY A 370 -20.35 -18.78 0.69
C GLY A 370 -20.23 -18.95 2.21
N ARG A 371 -19.12 -19.53 2.73
CA ARG A 371 -18.88 -19.75 4.16
C ARG A 371 -17.40 -19.58 4.51
N TYR A 372 -17.10 -19.24 5.76
CA TYR A 372 -15.73 -19.31 6.29
C TYR A 372 -15.41 -20.72 6.83
N THR A 373 -14.13 -21.02 7.04
CA THR A 373 -13.67 -22.28 7.63
C THR A 373 -12.55 -22.04 8.64
N ASP A 374 -12.52 -22.85 9.70
CA ASP A 374 -11.44 -22.95 10.68
C ASP A 374 -10.37 -23.99 10.30
N LYS A 375 -10.61 -24.75 9.22
CA LYS A 375 -9.73 -25.79 8.71
C LYS A 375 -8.67 -25.21 7.80
N LYS A 376 -7.44 -25.07 8.32
CA LYS A 376 -6.28 -24.52 7.60
C LYS A 376 -5.97 -25.28 6.31
N GLU A 377 -6.20 -26.59 6.29
CA GLU A 377 -5.99 -27.46 5.13
C GLU A 377 -6.92 -27.16 3.93
N LEU A 378 -8.01 -26.41 4.17
CA LEU A 378 -8.91 -25.95 3.11
C LEU A 378 -8.55 -24.55 2.60
N LEU A 379 -7.59 -23.89 3.24
CA LEU A 379 -7.11 -22.55 2.89
C LEU A 379 -5.79 -22.66 2.15
N HIS A 380 -5.64 -21.85 1.09
CA HIS A 380 -4.37 -21.74 0.38
C HIS A 380 -3.43 -20.80 1.17
N LEU A 381 -2.81 -21.33 2.23
CA LEU A 381 -1.91 -20.57 3.10
C LEU A 381 -0.45 -20.72 2.64
N PRO A 382 0.35 -19.63 2.67
CA PRO A 382 1.77 -19.69 2.39
C PRO A 382 2.52 -20.71 3.28
N PRO A 383 3.54 -21.40 2.73
CA PRO A 383 4.35 -22.36 3.48
C PRO A 383 5.00 -21.81 4.75
N TYR A 384 5.35 -20.51 4.80
CA TYR A 384 5.96 -19.90 5.99
C TYR A 384 5.00 -19.87 7.21
N ILE A 385 3.69 -19.89 6.96
CA ILE A 385 2.66 -19.94 8.00
C ILE A 385 2.50 -21.37 8.54
N VAL A 386 2.44 -22.36 7.64
CA VAL A 386 2.07 -23.74 7.99
C VAL A 386 3.25 -24.64 8.35
N SER A 387 4.49 -24.24 8.03
CA SER A 387 5.70 -25.02 8.32
C SER A 387 6.10 -25.08 9.80
N GLY A 388 5.59 -24.16 10.63
CA GLY A 388 6.01 -24.00 12.04
C GLY A 388 7.41 -23.42 12.23
N LYS A 389 8.05 -22.94 11.16
CA LYS A 389 9.42 -22.37 11.18
C LYS A 389 9.47 -20.88 11.48
N CYS A 390 8.44 -20.14 11.07
CA CYS A 390 8.38 -18.68 11.18
C CYS A 390 7.33 -18.17 12.15
N LEU A 391 6.32 -19.00 12.42
CA LEU A 391 5.21 -18.69 13.31
C LEU A 391 5.03 -19.85 14.29
N ALA A 392 4.81 -19.53 15.57
CA ALA A 392 4.65 -20.54 16.60
C ALA A 392 3.30 -21.25 16.49
N ASP A 393 2.24 -20.48 16.23
CA ASP A 393 0.89 -20.99 16.06
C ASP A 393 0.02 -19.99 15.29
N LEU A 394 -1.03 -20.49 14.67
CA LEU A 394 -2.09 -19.73 14.02
C LEU A 394 -3.42 -20.38 14.40
N SER A 395 -4.38 -19.65 14.97
CA SER A 395 -5.73 -20.18 15.22
C SER A 395 -6.77 -19.37 14.46
N ILE A 396 -7.83 -20.06 14.03
CA ILE A 396 -8.99 -19.45 13.38
C ILE A 396 -10.20 -19.86 14.21
N GLU A 397 -10.90 -18.86 14.74
CA GLU A 397 -12.14 -19.03 15.48
C GLU A 397 -13.28 -18.50 14.61
N LEU A 398 -14.34 -19.27 14.46
CA LEU A 398 -15.55 -18.85 13.75
C LEU A 398 -16.65 -18.50 14.76
N ASP A 399 -17.36 -17.42 14.47
CA ASP A 399 -18.55 -17.03 15.23
C ASP A 399 -19.65 -16.52 14.28
N TRP A 400 -20.74 -16.00 14.86
CA TRP A 400 -21.87 -15.49 14.11
C TRP A 400 -21.53 -14.25 13.25
N SER A 401 -20.44 -13.55 13.56
CA SER A 401 -19.95 -12.34 12.88
C SER A 401 -18.86 -12.63 11.83
N GLY A 402 -18.45 -13.89 11.70
CA GLY A 402 -17.50 -14.37 10.69
C GLY A 402 -16.34 -15.11 11.32
N PHE A 403 -15.15 -14.49 11.37
CA PHE A 403 -13.95 -15.10 11.91
C PHE A 403 -13.10 -14.15 12.74
N LYS A 404 -12.30 -14.73 13.65
CA LYS A 404 -11.15 -14.13 14.29
C LYS A 404 -9.93 -15.03 14.07
N VAL A 405 -8.86 -14.45 13.54
CA VAL A 405 -7.56 -15.12 13.40
C VAL A 405 -6.64 -14.63 14.51
N THR A 406 -5.90 -15.53 15.13
CA THR A 406 -4.83 -15.21 16.08
C THR A 406 -3.53 -15.82 15.60
N ALA A 407 -2.47 -15.03 15.54
CA ALA A 407 -1.14 -15.46 15.11
C ALA A 407 -0.13 -15.26 16.26
N LYS A 408 0.55 -16.33 16.65
CA LYS A 408 1.52 -16.33 17.74
C LYS A 408 2.94 -16.28 17.19
N PRO A 409 3.72 -15.22 17.47
CA PRO A 409 5.11 -15.14 17.03
C PRO A 409 6.01 -16.17 17.73
N LEU A 410 7.15 -16.47 17.11
CA LEU A 410 8.22 -17.24 17.75
C LEU A 410 8.96 -16.41 18.81
N GLY A 411 9.27 -17.05 19.93
CA GLY A 411 9.99 -16.46 21.06
C GLY A 411 9.10 -16.20 22.27
N LYS A 412 9.72 -16.01 23.44
CA LYS A 412 9.01 -15.70 24.69
C LYS A 412 8.69 -14.20 24.74
N ASN A 413 7.59 -13.84 25.40
CA ASN A 413 7.18 -12.46 25.71
C ASN A 413 6.88 -11.56 24.50
N LYS A 414 6.60 -12.12 23.33
CA LYS A 414 6.09 -11.35 22.19
C LYS A 414 4.55 -11.37 22.19
N GLU A 415 3.96 -10.24 21.82
CA GLU A 415 2.50 -10.12 21.74
C GLU A 415 1.95 -10.92 20.56
N GLU A 416 0.84 -11.62 20.80
CA GLU A 416 0.06 -12.25 19.73
C GLU A 416 -0.61 -11.16 18.89
N GLY A 417 -0.68 -11.40 17.58
CA GLY A 417 -1.42 -10.55 16.67
C GLY A 417 -2.79 -11.15 16.35
N HIS A 418 -3.75 -10.31 16.02
CA HIS A 418 -5.11 -10.72 15.71
C HIS A 418 -5.67 -9.96 14.50
N THR A 419 -6.56 -10.61 13.77
CA THR A 419 -7.43 -9.95 12.79
C THR A 419 -8.82 -10.57 12.76
N ARG A 420 -9.80 -9.86 12.20
CA ARG A 420 -11.22 -10.24 12.17
C ARG A 420 -11.85 -9.88 10.83
N THR A 421 -13.10 -10.28 10.62
CA THR A 421 -13.80 -10.21 9.32
C THR A 421 -13.84 -8.83 8.65
N ASP A 422 -13.76 -7.74 9.42
CA ASP A 422 -13.76 -6.35 8.95
C ASP A 422 -12.36 -5.77 8.73
N HIS A 423 -11.35 -6.64 8.58
CA HIS A 423 -9.96 -6.30 8.26
C HIS A 423 -9.18 -5.62 9.39
N PHE A 424 -9.80 -5.37 10.55
CA PHE A 424 -9.12 -4.78 11.68
C PHE A 424 -7.98 -5.67 12.17
N LEU A 425 -6.81 -5.08 12.40
CA LEU A 425 -5.60 -5.75 12.86
C LEU A 425 -5.08 -5.10 14.15
N TRP A 426 -4.77 -5.91 15.16
CA TRP A 426 -4.20 -5.44 16.42
C TRP A 426 -3.25 -6.46 17.05
N PHE A 427 -2.50 -6.02 18.07
CA PHE A 427 -1.59 -6.87 18.84
C PHE A 427 -1.91 -6.77 20.33
N GLY A 428 -1.80 -7.89 21.04
CA GLY A 428 -2.11 -7.96 22.46
C GLY A 428 -3.61 -7.80 22.75
N LYS A 429 -3.95 -6.92 23.68
CA LYS A 429 -5.36 -6.64 24.00
C LYS A 429 -5.98 -5.79 22.90
N GLU A 430 -7.23 -6.09 22.57
CA GLU A 430 -8.02 -5.25 21.66
C GLU A 430 -8.21 -3.89 22.34
N ASP A 431 -7.51 -2.88 21.83
CA ASP A 431 -7.57 -1.50 22.29
C ASP A 431 -8.03 -0.63 21.11
N MET A 432 -9.31 -0.78 20.78
CA MET A 432 -10.03 0.20 19.98
C MET A 432 -10.84 1.08 20.92
N GLN A 433 -10.42 2.33 21.02
CA GLN A 433 -11.33 3.39 21.43
C GLN A 433 -12.24 3.66 20.24
N TYR A 434 -13.37 2.95 20.20
CA TYR A 434 -14.50 3.41 19.40
C TYR A 434 -14.91 4.75 19.99
N PHE A 435 -14.93 5.79 19.14
CA PHE A 435 -15.34 7.14 19.50
C PHE A 435 -16.60 7.20 20.34
#